data_AF-W6ZTJ2-F1
#
_entry.id   AF-W6ZTJ2-F1
#
_cell.length_a   1.000
_cell.length_b   1.000
_cell.length_c   1.000
_cell.angle_alpha   90.00
_cell.angle_beta   90.00
_cell.angle_gamma   90.00
#
_symmetry.space_group_name_H-M   'P 1'
#
loop_
_entity.id
_entity.type
_entity.pdbx_description
1 polymer ?
#
loop_
_entity_poly.entity_id
_entity_poly.type
_entity_poly.pdbx_seq_one_letter_code
_entity_poly.pdbx_strand_id
1 'polypeptide(L)'
;MSLSRRDEFLSSEEIALPGHVTGLRNARDIFGVDVQVGDEVSTLIFNTGVPFTLVFAPGFQCSDQDGNKYTTDTCPFTAHDTASFSGGKINGPILNITYGDGTGASGPRGYEKVGLAGIHINRQEIAICDHAVEQNWTTKPLGGYAGFSFPNTDTQELKANYSYTPWIFTAYEQGLIHPPVFSVALNPVYKDSVDFASNGALAIGGLPPNVPTTGSWAITPVISDFADGVIRYWTIIPDGFTVKSKESAFLQPVRFDCL
;
A
#
# COMPACT_ATOMS: atom_id res chain seq x y z
N MET A 1 37.93 -5.34 -6.25
CA MET A 1 36.76 -6.06 -5.72
C MET A 1 35.62 -5.72 -6.66
N SER A 2 35.23 -6.66 -7.52
CA SER A 2 34.27 -6.44 -8.61
C SER A 2 32.87 -6.35 -8.01
N LEU A 3 32.19 -5.22 -8.18
CA LEU A 3 30.75 -5.13 -7.97
C LEU A 3 30.09 -6.09 -8.96
N SER A 4 29.16 -6.91 -8.47
CA SER A 4 28.38 -7.81 -9.33
C SER A 4 27.35 -6.95 -10.09
N ARG A 5 26.91 -7.37 -11.28
CA ARG A 5 25.87 -6.69 -12.09
C ARG A 5 24.55 -6.35 -11.36
N ARG A 6 24.37 -6.77 -10.10
CA ARG A 6 23.20 -6.47 -9.27
C ARG A 6 23.24 -5.10 -8.57
N ASP A 7 24.38 -4.39 -8.61
CA ASP A 7 24.56 -3.10 -7.92
C ASP A 7 24.57 -1.88 -8.87
N GLU A 8 24.29 -2.08 -10.17
CA GLU A 8 24.06 -0.96 -11.08
C GLU A 8 22.63 -0.43 -10.88
N PHE A 9 22.50 0.86 -10.55
CA PHE A 9 21.21 1.53 -10.55
C PHE A 9 20.58 1.36 -11.94
N LEU A 10 19.37 0.84 -11.98
CA LEU A 10 18.60 0.73 -13.21
C LEU A 10 18.52 2.11 -13.86
N SER A 11 18.93 2.18 -15.12
CA SER A 11 18.74 3.38 -15.92
C SER A 11 17.25 3.69 -16.07
N SER A 12 16.93 4.95 -16.30
CA SER A 12 15.56 5.37 -16.61
C SER A 12 14.97 4.65 -17.82
N GLU A 13 15.82 4.21 -18.76
CA GLU A 13 15.42 3.44 -19.94
C GLU A 13 15.03 2.00 -19.59
N GLU A 14 15.74 1.37 -18.64
CA GLU A 14 15.41 0.03 -18.13
C GLU A 14 14.11 0.00 -17.30
N ILE A 15 13.74 1.11 -16.68
CA ILE A 15 12.49 1.28 -15.93
C ILE A 15 11.31 1.68 -16.86
N ALA A 16 11.59 2.24 -18.04
CA ALA A 16 10.57 2.76 -18.96
C ALA A 16 9.86 1.69 -19.83
N LEU A 17 10.07 0.40 -19.57
CA LEU A 17 9.32 -0.66 -20.25
C LEU A 17 7.87 -0.70 -19.73
N PRO A 18 6.86 -1.00 -20.57
CA PRO A 18 5.49 -1.14 -20.11
C PRO A 18 5.41 -2.34 -19.16
N GLY A 19 5.32 -2.04 -17.86
CA GLY A 19 5.16 -3.04 -16.82
C GLY A 19 3.74 -3.61 -16.76
N HIS A 20 3.46 -4.30 -15.68
CA HIS A 20 2.13 -4.74 -15.29
C HIS A 20 1.34 -3.54 -14.75
N VAL A 21 0.29 -3.10 -15.44
CA VAL A 21 -0.39 -1.83 -15.13
C VAL A 21 -1.82 -2.09 -14.67
N THR A 22 -2.25 -1.35 -13.66
CA THR A 22 -3.65 -1.29 -13.21
C THR A 22 -4.05 0.14 -12.86
N GLY A 23 -5.37 0.39 -12.87
CA GLY A 23 -5.93 1.67 -12.48
C GLY A 23 -5.96 1.85 -10.97
N LEU A 24 -5.78 3.10 -10.52
CA LEU A 24 -6.03 3.51 -9.15
C LEU A 24 -7.35 4.26 -9.09
N ARG A 25 -8.26 3.82 -8.23
CA ARG A 25 -9.60 4.39 -8.05
C ARG A 25 -9.57 5.43 -6.95
N ASN A 26 -10.14 6.60 -7.21
CA ASN A 26 -10.27 7.61 -6.16
C ASN A 26 -11.44 7.25 -5.23
N ALA A 27 -11.13 7.04 -3.95
CA ALA A 27 -12.08 6.89 -2.86
C ALA A 27 -11.96 8.09 -1.91
N ARG A 28 -12.42 9.25 -2.39
CA ARG A 28 -12.43 10.57 -1.74
C ARG A 28 -11.06 11.21 -1.56
N ASP A 29 -10.22 10.73 -0.66
CA ASP A 29 -8.87 11.23 -0.37
C ASP A 29 -7.83 10.10 -0.27
N ILE A 30 -8.28 8.87 -0.57
CA ILE A 30 -7.50 7.64 -0.59
C ILE A 30 -7.63 7.00 -1.97
N PHE A 31 -6.61 6.26 -2.40
CA PHE A 31 -6.65 5.50 -3.64
C PHE A 31 -6.85 4.01 -3.38
N GLY A 32 -7.81 3.43 -4.08
CA GLY A 32 -8.03 1.98 -4.14
C GLY A 32 -7.40 1.35 -5.37
N VAL A 33 -7.06 0.07 -5.29
CA VAL A 33 -6.56 -0.75 -6.39
C VAL A 33 -7.32 -2.06 -6.44
N ASP A 34 -7.70 -2.50 -7.63
CA ASP A 34 -8.40 -3.78 -7.80
C ASP A 34 -7.41 -4.93 -7.62
N VAL A 35 -7.68 -5.77 -6.61
CA VAL A 35 -6.86 -6.94 -6.23
C VAL A 35 -7.75 -8.17 -6.28
N GLN A 36 -7.28 -9.22 -6.96
CA GLN A 36 -7.88 -10.54 -6.85
C GLN A 36 -7.42 -11.19 -5.54
N VAL A 37 -8.37 -11.64 -4.72
CA VAL A 37 -8.10 -12.46 -3.52
C VAL A 37 -8.97 -13.71 -3.60
N GLY A 38 -8.32 -14.88 -3.70
CA GLY A 38 -9.00 -16.11 -4.11
C GLY A 38 -9.55 -15.98 -5.53
N ASP A 39 -10.87 -16.10 -5.67
CA ASP A 39 -11.58 -16.05 -6.95
C ASP A 39 -12.33 -14.72 -7.18
N GLU A 40 -12.38 -13.84 -6.17
CA GLU A 40 -13.08 -12.56 -6.22
C GLU A 40 -12.10 -11.39 -6.33
N VAL A 41 -12.52 -10.34 -7.03
CA VAL A 41 -11.77 -9.08 -7.16
C VAL A 41 -12.42 -8.03 -6.28
N SER A 42 -11.62 -7.45 -5.40
CA SER A 42 -12.03 -6.37 -4.50
C SER A 42 -11.13 -5.15 -4.70
N THR A 43 -11.71 -3.96 -4.61
CA THR A 43 -10.91 -2.73 -4.56
C THR A 43 -10.36 -2.56 -3.13
N LEU A 44 -9.05 -2.68 -2.95
CA LEU A 44 -8.37 -2.52 -1.67
C LEU A 44 -7.63 -1.18 -1.62
N ILE A 45 -7.48 -0.58 -0.45
CA ILE A 45 -6.69 0.64 -0.26
C ILE A 45 -5.24 0.37 -0.64
N PHE A 46 -4.74 1.10 -1.63
CA PHE A 46 -3.31 1.09 -1.96
C PHE A 46 -2.54 1.83 -0.87
N ASN A 47 -1.72 1.10 -0.09
CA ASN A 47 -1.09 1.66 1.11
C ASN A 47 0.41 1.35 1.18
N THR A 48 1.24 2.36 0.94
CA THR A 48 2.71 2.27 1.07
C THR A 48 3.22 2.41 2.51
N GLY A 49 2.32 2.62 3.48
CA GLY A 49 2.62 2.75 4.91
C GLY A 49 2.43 1.47 5.72
N VAL A 50 1.87 0.39 5.14
CA VAL A 50 1.74 -0.92 5.81
C VAL A 50 2.14 -2.07 4.88
N PRO A 51 2.59 -3.21 5.44
CA PRO A 51 3.06 -4.32 4.64
C PRO A 51 1.91 -5.26 4.28
N PHE A 52 0.89 -5.33 5.13
CA PHE A 52 -0.14 -6.36 5.07
C PHE A 52 -1.13 -6.16 3.93
N THR A 53 -1.45 -7.27 3.26
CA THR A 53 -2.69 -7.39 2.49
C THR A 53 -3.76 -7.98 3.41
N LEU A 54 -4.88 -7.29 3.53
CA LEU A 54 -6.01 -7.76 4.33
C LEU A 54 -7.33 -7.49 3.63
N VAL A 55 -8.27 -8.40 3.87
CA VAL A 55 -9.68 -8.29 3.44
C VAL A 55 -10.59 -8.61 4.61
N PHE A 56 -11.88 -8.31 4.51
CA PHE A 56 -12.84 -8.59 5.58
C PHE A 56 -13.68 -9.84 5.33
N ALA A 57 -13.88 -10.64 6.39
CA ALA A 57 -14.72 -11.82 6.34
C ALA A 57 -16.21 -11.47 6.16
N PRO A 58 -17.02 -12.37 5.60
CA PRO A 58 -18.48 -12.27 5.68
C PRO A 58 -18.95 -12.06 7.13
N GLY A 59 -19.76 -11.01 7.34
CA GLY A 59 -20.30 -10.69 8.67
C GLY A 59 -19.30 -10.13 9.67
N PHE A 60 -18.16 -9.60 9.21
CA PHE A 60 -17.21 -8.88 10.07
C PHE A 60 -17.89 -7.75 10.86
N GLN A 61 -17.38 -7.49 12.05
CA GLN A 61 -17.86 -6.40 12.90
C GLN A 61 -17.15 -5.11 12.53
N CYS A 62 -17.93 -4.06 12.27
CA CYS A 62 -17.42 -2.73 11.95
C CYS A 62 -17.91 -1.75 13.01
N SER A 63 -16.99 -1.05 13.68
CA SER A 63 -17.32 -0.07 14.71
C SER A 63 -16.54 1.22 14.51
N ASP A 64 -17.03 2.31 15.10
CA ASP A 64 -16.23 3.51 15.29
C ASP A 64 -15.23 3.36 16.45
N GLN A 65 -14.49 4.43 16.71
CA GLN A 65 -13.45 4.47 17.74
C GLN A 65 -14.00 4.47 19.17
N ASP A 66 -15.27 4.83 19.34
CA ASP A 66 -15.99 4.76 20.62
C ASP A 66 -16.61 3.37 20.84
N GLY A 67 -16.48 2.46 19.87
CA GLY A 67 -17.02 1.11 19.89
C GLY A 67 -18.49 1.03 19.44
N ASN A 68 -19.07 2.11 18.90
CA ASN A 68 -20.41 2.06 18.33
C ASN A 68 -20.36 1.30 17.01
N LYS A 69 -21.24 0.31 16.86
CA LYS A 69 -21.30 -0.48 15.63
C LYS A 69 -21.87 0.34 14.48
N TYR A 70 -21.18 0.31 13.35
CA TYR A 70 -21.76 0.77 12.08
C TYR A 70 -22.91 -0.16 11.69
N THR A 71 -23.92 0.41 11.03
CA THR A 71 -24.87 -0.41 10.27
C THR A 71 -24.18 -0.94 9.02
N THR A 72 -24.69 -2.03 8.43
CA THR A 72 -24.10 -2.62 7.21
C THR A 72 -23.91 -1.59 6.09
N ASP A 73 -24.81 -0.61 5.98
CA ASP A 73 -24.78 0.41 4.92
C ASP A 73 -23.86 1.61 5.22
N THR A 74 -23.30 1.69 6.43
CA THR A 74 -22.48 2.83 6.88
C THR A 74 -21.03 2.49 7.16
N CYS A 75 -20.68 1.20 7.16
CA CYS A 75 -19.29 0.79 7.29
C CYS A 75 -18.49 1.20 6.03
N PRO A 76 -17.28 1.77 6.19
CA PRO A 76 -16.43 2.12 5.05
C PRO A 76 -15.78 0.90 4.36
N PHE A 77 -16.11 -0.32 4.80
CA PHE A 77 -15.61 -1.55 4.23
C PHE A 77 -16.71 -2.52 3.80
N THR A 78 -16.41 -3.33 2.79
CA THR A 78 -17.22 -4.47 2.35
C THR A 78 -16.52 -5.79 2.68
N ALA A 79 -17.32 -6.83 2.91
CA ALA A 79 -16.81 -8.19 3.03
C ALA A 79 -16.27 -8.70 1.68
N HIS A 80 -15.38 -9.68 1.76
CA HIS A 80 -14.83 -10.43 0.65
C HIS A 80 -15.31 -11.89 0.79
N ASP A 81 -16.34 -12.26 0.05
CA ASP A 81 -17.14 -13.44 0.33
C ASP A 81 -16.43 -14.75 0.01
N THR A 82 -15.48 -14.74 -0.94
CA THR A 82 -14.77 -15.97 -1.35
C THR A 82 -13.44 -16.19 -0.61
N ALA A 83 -13.02 -15.29 0.28
CA ALA A 83 -11.73 -15.42 0.94
C ALA A 83 -11.78 -16.53 2.00
N SER A 84 -10.89 -17.53 1.91
CA SER A 84 -10.98 -18.72 2.77
C SER A 84 -9.65 -19.26 3.30
N PHE A 85 -8.52 -18.66 2.91
CA PHE A 85 -7.18 -19.24 3.06
C PHE A 85 -7.03 -20.56 2.30
N SER A 86 -7.29 -20.55 0.99
CA SER A 86 -7.15 -21.76 0.15
C SER A 86 -5.75 -22.40 0.20
N GLY A 87 -4.71 -21.61 0.49
CA GLY A 87 -3.33 -22.06 0.70
C GLY A 87 -3.05 -22.56 2.13
N GLY A 88 -4.03 -22.55 3.02
CA GLY A 88 -3.94 -23.01 4.40
C GLY A 88 -3.81 -21.87 5.41
N LYS A 89 -4.46 -22.07 6.57
CA LYS A 89 -4.42 -21.14 7.70
C LYS A 89 -3.08 -21.19 8.43
N ILE A 90 -2.61 -20.04 8.92
CA ILE A 90 -1.42 -19.98 9.78
C ILE A 90 -1.87 -20.14 11.23
N ASN A 91 -1.36 -21.16 11.90
CA ASN A 91 -1.54 -21.34 13.34
C ASN A 91 -0.54 -20.45 14.08
N GLY A 92 -0.96 -19.24 14.44
CA GLY A 92 -0.11 -18.25 15.08
C GLY A 92 -0.91 -17.04 15.55
N PRO A 93 -0.23 -15.96 15.97
CA PRO A 93 -0.90 -14.73 16.36
C PRO A 93 -1.73 -14.19 15.18
N ILE A 94 -2.90 -13.64 15.48
CA ILE A 94 -3.74 -12.96 14.50
C ILE A 94 -3.06 -11.67 14.00
N LEU A 95 -3.53 -11.12 12.88
CA LEU A 95 -3.25 -9.74 12.59
C LEU A 95 -4.04 -8.88 13.59
N ASN A 96 -3.38 -7.89 14.18
CA ASN A 96 -4.00 -6.87 15.00
C ASN A 96 -3.28 -5.55 14.73
N ILE A 97 -3.90 -4.70 13.91
CA ILE A 97 -3.34 -3.41 13.49
C ILE A 97 -4.17 -2.28 14.09
N THR A 98 -3.46 -1.25 14.56
CA THR A 98 -4.05 0.02 14.96
C THR A 98 -3.19 1.14 14.39
N TYR A 99 -3.82 2.01 13.62
CA TYR A 99 -3.20 3.18 13.03
C TYR A 99 -3.12 4.33 14.05
N GLY A 100 -2.28 5.32 13.77
CA GLY A 100 -2.06 6.45 14.70
C GLY A 100 -3.30 7.32 14.95
N ASP A 101 -4.31 7.22 14.09
CA ASP A 101 -5.60 7.87 14.28
C ASP A 101 -6.57 7.06 15.14
N GLY A 102 -6.26 5.81 15.50
CA GLY A 102 -7.11 4.90 16.28
C GLY A 102 -7.97 3.94 15.44
N THR A 103 -7.91 4.02 14.11
CA THR A 103 -8.53 3.06 13.21
C THR A 103 -7.73 1.76 13.17
N GLY A 104 -8.30 0.66 12.69
CA GLY A 104 -7.62 -0.63 12.72
C GLY A 104 -8.46 -1.79 12.22
N ALA A 105 -7.82 -2.95 12.17
CA ALA A 105 -8.44 -4.20 11.78
C ALA A 105 -7.76 -5.37 12.49
N SER A 106 -8.51 -6.42 12.77
CA SER A 106 -7.95 -7.63 13.34
C SER A 106 -8.64 -8.89 12.81
N GLY A 107 -7.89 -9.99 12.84
CA GLY A 107 -8.40 -11.31 12.46
C GLY A 107 -7.32 -12.29 12.02
N PRO A 108 -7.71 -13.54 11.73
CA PRO A 108 -6.78 -14.62 11.41
C PRO A 108 -5.93 -14.34 10.17
N ARG A 109 -4.83 -15.08 10.07
CA ARG A 109 -3.91 -15.07 8.93
C ARG A 109 -3.84 -16.43 8.27
N GLY A 110 -3.44 -16.42 7.01
CA GLY A 110 -3.26 -17.63 6.22
C GLY A 110 -2.76 -17.30 4.83
N TYR A 111 -2.67 -18.32 4.00
CA TYR A 111 -2.23 -18.17 2.62
C TYR A 111 -3.42 -18.20 1.67
N GLU A 112 -3.41 -17.30 0.71
CA GLU A 112 -4.43 -17.19 -0.33
C GLU A 112 -3.78 -16.90 -1.69
N LYS A 113 -4.52 -17.17 -2.77
CA LYS A 113 -4.15 -16.67 -4.09
C LYS A 113 -4.39 -15.17 -4.14
N VAL A 114 -3.38 -14.38 -4.51
CA VAL A 114 -3.50 -12.93 -4.66
C VAL A 114 -2.99 -12.48 -6.03
N GLY A 115 -3.84 -11.79 -6.78
CA GLY A 115 -3.54 -11.26 -8.10
C GLY A 115 -3.60 -9.73 -8.13
N LEU A 116 -2.62 -9.08 -8.75
CA LEU A 116 -2.56 -7.64 -8.92
C LEU A 116 -1.86 -7.28 -10.23
N ALA A 117 -2.47 -6.39 -11.02
CA ALA A 117 -1.96 -5.95 -12.32
C ALA A 117 -1.62 -7.10 -13.30
N GLY A 118 -2.31 -8.24 -13.17
CA GLY A 118 -2.08 -9.45 -13.97
C GLY A 118 -0.97 -10.37 -13.46
N ILE A 119 -0.24 -9.99 -12.40
CA ILE A 119 0.70 -10.87 -11.69
C ILE A 119 -0.09 -11.65 -10.64
N HIS A 120 0.17 -12.94 -10.50
CA HIS A 120 -0.54 -13.81 -9.57
C HIS A 120 0.44 -14.57 -8.67
N ILE A 121 0.21 -14.50 -7.36
CA ILE A 121 0.92 -15.28 -6.35
C ILE A 121 -0.07 -16.28 -5.77
N ASN A 122 0.16 -17.59 -5.97
CA ASN A 122 -0.77 -18.63 -5.55
C ASN A 122 -0.77 -18.89 -4.04
N ARG A 123 0.22 -18.37 -3.31
CA ARG A 123 0.40 -18.61 -1.88
C ARG A 123 0.95 -17.36 -1.19
N GLN A 124 0.20 -16.26 -1.28
CA GLN A 124 0.49 -15.02 -0.57
C GLN A 124 -0.07 -15.10 0.84
N GLU A 125 0.71 -14.71 1.84
CA GLU A 125 0.19 -14.52 3.19
C GLU A 125 -0.74 -13.29 3.22
N ILE A 126 -1.95 -13.43 3.76
CA ILE A 126 -2.92 -12.34 3.96
C ILE A 126 -3.59 -12.47 5.33
N ALA A 127 -4.31 -11.43 5.74
CA ALA A 127 -5.29 -11.51 6.82
C ALA A 127 -6.72 -11.47 6.27
N ILE A 128 -7.60 -12.26 6.87
CA ILE A 128 -9.05 -12.18 6.66
C ILE A 128 -9.63 -11.71 7.99
N CYS A 129 -9.91 -10.41 8.08
CA CYS A 129 -10.27 -9.72 9.31
C CYS A 129 -11.75 -9.90 9.66
N ASP A 130 -12.05 -10.15 10.93
CA ASP A 130 -13.41 -10.27 11.47
C ASP A 130 -13.82 -9.03 12.27
N HIS A 131 -12.90 -8.08 12.49
CA HIS A 131 -13.14 -6.80 13.13
C HIS A 131 -12.48 -5.65 12.35
N ALA A 132 -13.20 -4.53 12.23
CA ALA A 132 -12.72 -3.22 11.78
C ALA A 132 -13.11 -2.13 12.79
N VAL A 133 -12.15 -1.29 13.16
CA VAL A 133 -12.40 -0.02 13.86
C VAL A 133 -12.12 1.08 12.85
N GLU A 134 -13.09 1.94 12.57
CA GLU A 134 -12.92 2.94 11.53
C GLU A 134 -13.57 4.29 11.79
N GLN A 135 -13.15 5.27 11.00
CA GLN A 135 -13.86 6.52 10.84
C GLN A 135 -14.70 6.48 9.56
N ASN A 136 -15.80 7.24 9.52
CA ASN A 136 -16.57 7.36 8.28
C ASN A 136 -15.86 8.33 7.33
N TRP A 137 -14.95 7.79 6.52
CA TRP A 137 -14.12 8.58 5.61
C TRP A 137 -14.46 8.38 4.14
N THR A 138 -15.17 7.32 3.77
CA THR A 138 -15.48 7.01 2.36
C THR A 138 -16.95 7.22 2.00
N THR A 139 -17.19 7.50 0.73
CA THR A 139 -18.53 7.49 0.11
C THR A 139 -18.84 6.19 -0.61
N LYS A 140 -17.83 5.32 -0.81
CA LYS A 140 -17.99 3.97 -1.33
C LYS A 140 -17.12 3.00 -0.53
N PRO A 141 -17.69 1.94 0.06
CA PRO A 141 -16.90 0.99 0.82
C PRO A 141 -15.80 0.34 -0.02
N LEU A 142 -14.67 0.01 0.62
CA LEU A 142 -13.56 -0.74 0.02
C LEU A 142 -13.42 -2.13 0.65
N GLY A 143 -12.71 -3.06 0.01
CA GLY A 143 -12.60 -4.45 0.49
C GLY A 143 -11.53 -4.68 1.58
N GLY A 144 -10.69 -3.68 1.87
CA GLY A 144 -9.56 -3.82 2.79
C GLY A 144 -8.32 -3.05 2.35
N TYR A 145 -7.12 -3.60 2.58
CA TYR A 145 -5.84 -2.94 2.33
C TYR A 145 -4.92 -3.80 1.46
N ALA A 146 -4.23 -3.16 0.52
CA ALA A 146 -3.12 -3.70 -0.24
C ALA A 146 -1.81 -3.02 0.22
N GLY A 147 -1.06 -3.71 1.09
CA GLY A 147 0.17 -3.21 1.66
C GLY A 147 1.38 -3.25 0.72
N PHE A 148 2.11 -2.13 0.67
CA PHE A 148 3.27 -1.89 -0.18
C PHE A 148 4.49 -1.37 0.59
N SER A 149 4.47 -1.35 1.93
CA SER A 149 5.67 -1.00 2.71
C SER A 149 6.69 -2.15 2.76
N PHE A 150 7.83 -1.91 3.40
CA PHE A 150 8.84 -2.92 3.64
C PHE A 150 8.35 -3.99 4.65
N PRO A 151 8.92 -5.20 4.63
CA PRO A 151 8.74 -6.16 5.72
C PRO A 151 9.03 -5.51 7.09
N ASN A 152 8.35 -5.97 8.14
CA ASN A 152 8.58 -5.56 9.53
C ASN A 152 8.20 -4.10 9.89
N THR A 153 7.28 -3.49 9.14
CA THR A 153 6.62 -2.25 9.60
C THR A 153 5.87 -2.50 10.90
N ASP A 154 6.01 -1.56 11.82
CA ASP A 154 5.69 -1.66 13.24
C ASP A 154 4.20 -1.98 13.50
N THR A 155 3.91 -3.16 14.04
CA THR A 155 2.88 -3.23 15.08
C THR A 155 3.56 -3.74 16.34
N GLN A 156 3.31 -3.06 17.46
CA GLN A 156 4.00 -3.32 18.71
C GLN A 156 3.83 -4.76 19.22
N GLU A 157 2.80 -5.48 18.77
CA GLU A 157 2.56 -6.89 19.08
C GLU A 157 3.37 -7.86 18.21
N LEU A 158 3.78 -7.44 17.01
CA LEU A 158 4.49 -8.30 16.05
C LEU A 158 6.02 -8.28 16.21
N LYS A 159 6.55 -7.42 17.11
CA LYS A 159 7.99 -7.11 17.27
C LYS A 159 8.90 -8.27 17.73
N ALA A 160 8.38 -9.42 18.16
CA ALA A 160 9.24 -10.45 18.74
C ALA A 160 9.46 -11.71 17.86
N ASN A 161 8.52 -12.11 17.00
CA ASN A 161 8.55 -13.46 16.37
C ASN A 161 7.87 -13.56 15.00
N TYR A 162 7.57 -12.44 14.35
CA TYR A 162 6.74 -12.44 13.15
C TYR A 162 7.41 -11.70 11.99
N SER A 163 7.65 -12.44 10.91
CA SER A 163 8.05 -11.88 9.63
C SER A 163 6.91 -12.08 8.64
N TYR A 164 6.42 -10.99 8.07
CA TYR A 164 5.47 -11.00 6.97
C TYR A 164 6.15 -10.48 5.72
N THR A 165 5.98 -11.19 4.61
CA THR A 165 6.52 -10.76 3.31
C THR A 165 5.41 -10.10 2.50
N PRO A 166 5.49 -8.78 2.22
CA PRO A 166 4.52 -8.10 1.39
C PRO A 166 4.47 -8.64 -0.02
N TRP A 167 3.29 -8.53 -0.65
CA TRP A 167 3.01 -9.10 -1.97
C TRP A 167 4.06 -8.68 -3.01
N ILE A 168 4.48 -7.41 -3.00
CA ILE A 168 5.49 -6.90 -3.94
C ILE A 168 6.86 -7.58 -3.77
N PHE A 169 7.24 -7.89 -2.53
CA PHE A 169 8.49 -8.60 -2.22
C PHE A 169 8.37 -10.08 -2.60
N THR A 170 7.24 -10.72 -2.30
CA THR A 170 7.01 -12.11 -2.72
C THR A 170 7.01 -12.26 -4.25
N ALA A 171 6.43 -11.31 -4.98
CA ALA A 171 6.46 -11.31 -6.44
C ALA A 171 7.89 -11.13 -7.00
N TYR A 172 8.70 -10.26 -6.37
CA TYR A 172 10.12 -10.13 -6.71
C TYR A 172 10.90 -11.42 -6.42
N GLU A 173 10.74 -12.01 -5.24
CA GLU A 173 11.40 -13.26 -4.84
C GLU A 173 11.05 -14.44 -5.75
N GLN A 174 9.82 -14.45 -6.29
CA GLN A 174 9.38 -15.45 -7.28
C GLN A 174 9.82 -15.12 -8.71
N GLY A 175 10.53 -14.01 -8.95
CA GLY A 175 10.99 -13.61 -10.28
C GLY A 175 9.88 -13.12 -11.21
N LEU A 176 8.72 -12.73 -10.66
CA LEU A 176 7.56 -12.26 -11.43
C LEU A 176 7.66 -10.79 -11.82
N ILE A 177 8.58 -10.05 -11.19
CA ILE A 177 8.76 -8.61 -11.42
C ILE A 177 10.23 -8.34 -11.70
N HIS A 178 10.49 -7.74 -12.87
CA HIS A 178 11.80 -7.25 -13.24
C HIS A 178 11.66 -6.05 -14.18
N PRO A 179 12.22 -4.87 -13.85
CA PRO A 179 12.95 -4.53 -12.61
C PRO A 179 12.09 -4.53 -11.33
N PRO A 180 12.65 -4.68 -10.11
CA PRO A 180 11.91 -4.76 -8.83
C PRO A 180 11.44 -3.39 -8.33
N VAL A 181 10.65 -2.70 -9.15
CA VAL A 181 10.14 -1.36 -8.87
C VAL A 181 8.62 -1.37 -9.01
N PHE A 182 7.96 -0.46 -8.31
CA PHE A 182 6.61 -0.05 -8.65
C PHE A 182 6.59 1.47 -8.79
N SER A 183 5.69 1.98 -9.62
CA SER A 183 5.53 3.41 -9.82
C SER A 183 4.05 3.78 -9.76
N VAL A 184 3.80 4.99 -9.27
CA VAL A 184 2.47 5.48 -8.95
C VAL A 184 2.29 6.84 -9.61
N ALA A 185 1.21 6.98 -10.37
CA ALA A 185 0.75 8.26 -10.89
C ALA A 185 -0.64 8.55 -10.30
N LEU A 186 -0.73 9.54 -9.42
CA LEU A 186 -1.99 9.96 -8.81
C LEU A 186 -2.47 11.22 -9.53
N ASN A 187 -3.68 11.19 -10.09
CA ASN A 187 -4.28 12.43 -10.58
C ASN A 187 -4.82 13.26 -9.41
N PRO A 188 -5.03 14.58 -9.61
CA PRO A 188 -5.68 15.42 -8.61
C PRO A 188 -7.00 14.83 -8.15
N VAL A 189 -7.20 14.92 -6.84
CA VAL A 189 -8.39 14.47 -6.15
C VAL A 189 -9.10 15.71 -5.63
N TYR A 190 -10.38 15.88 -5.99
CA TYR A 190 -11.22 16.91 -5.38
C TYR A 190 -12.14 16.24 -4.37
N LYS A 191 -12.11 16.74 -3.13
CA LYS A 191 -12.85 16.19 -1.99
C LYS A 191 -14.36 16.03 -2.24
N ASP A 192 -14.92 16.88 -3.09
CA ASP A 192 -16.34 16.88 -3.45
C ASP A 192 -16.63 16.12 -4.76
N SER A 193 -15.60 15.67 -5.48
CA SER A 193 -15.72 14.82 -6.66
C SER A 193 -15.33 13.38 -6.29
N VAL A 194 -16.26 12.67 -5.68
CA VAL A 194 -16.12 11.21 -5.59
C VAL A 194 -16.49 10.63 -6.94
N ASP A 195 -15.46 10.40 -7.74
CA ASP A 195 -15.57 9.54 -8.91
C ASP A 195 -14.70 8.31 -8.68
N PHE A 196 -15.34 7.19 -8.38
CA PHE A 196 -14.70 5.87 -8.24
C PHE A 196 -14.15 5.34 -9.59
N ALA A 197 -14.12 6.22 -10.60
CA ALA A 197 -13.33 6.07 -11.80
C ALA A 197 -11.85 5.83 -11.48
N SER A 198 -11.21 5.14 -12.41
CA SER A 198 -9.76 5.02 -12.44
C SER A 198 -9.15 6.41 -12.69
N ASN A 199 -8.66 7.03 -11.62
CA ASN A 199 -8.11 8.38 -11.60
C ASN A 199 -6.63 8.38 -11.18
N GLY A 200 -5.90 7.40 -11.69
CA GLY A 200 -4.48 7.21 -11.43
C GLY A 200 -4.04 5.87 -12.02
N ALA A 201 -2.75 5.59 -11.93
CA ALA A 201 -2.18 4.35 -12.41
C ALA A 201 -1.11 3.83 -11.44
N LEU A 202 -1.11 2.52 -11.25
CA LEU A 202 -0.05 1.76 -10.60
C LEU A 202 0.60 0.89 -11.67
N ALA A 203 1.92 0.97 -11.81
CA ALA A 203 2.69 0.05 -12.63
C ALA A 203 3.67 -0.75 -11.76
N ILE A 204 3.69 -2.06 -11.98
CA ILE A 204 4.61 -3.00 -11.34
C ILE A 204 5.63 -3.43 -12.38
N GLY A 205 6.92 -3.26 -12.06
CA GLY A 205 8.02 -3.57 -12.96
C GLY A 205 8.32 -2.51 -14.01
N GLY A 206 7.90 -1.25 -13.81
CA GLY A 206 8.20 -0.18 -14.75
C GLY A 206 7.39 1.09 -14.51
N LEU A 207 7.13 1.85 -15.57
CA LEU A 207 6.30 3.06 -15.56
C LEU A 207 4.90 2.81 -16.14
N PRO A 208 3.87 3.56 -15.69
CA PRO A 208 2.57 3.46 -16.33
C PRO A 208 2.63 4.10 -17.72
N PRO A 209 2.10 3.45 -18.76
CA PRO A 209 2.13 3.98 -20.11
C PRO A 209 1.33 5.27 -20.19
N ASN A 210 1.79 6.21 -21.02
CA ASN A 210 1.11 7.48 -21.29
C ASN A 210 0.97 8.43 -20.09
N VAL A 211 1.76 8.24 -19.03
CA VAL A 211 1.96 9.25 -17.99
C VAL A 211 3.12 10.15 -18.42
N PRO A 212 2.87 11.41 -18.84
CA PRO A 212 3.95 12.28 -19.27
C PRO A 212 4.84 12.64 -18.09
N THR A 213 6.14 12.41 -18.23
CA THR A 213 7.17 12.88 -17.30
C THR A 213 7.99 13.99 -17.96
N THR A 214 8.52 14.90 -17.16
CA THR A 214 9.36 16.01 -17.64
C THR A 214 10.65 16.07 -16.83
N GLY A 215 11.76 16.39 -17.49
CA GLY A 215 13.06 16.49 -16.85
C GLY A 215 13.71 15.13 -16.58
N SER A 216 14.85 15.16 -15.89
CA SER A 216 15.58 13.95 -15.48
C SER A 216 14.97 13.35 -14.21
N TRP A 217 15.11 12.04 -14.05
CA TRP A 217 14.75 11.36 -12.82
C TRP A 217 15.70 11.77 -11.68
N ALA A 218 15.12 12.14 -10.55
CA ALA A 218 15.84 12.27 -9.29
C ALA A 218 15.80 10.92 -8.55
N ILE A 219 16.91 10.54 -7.94
CA ILE A 219 17.05 9.30 -7.16
C ILE A 219 17.61 9.68 -5.80
N THR A 220 16.99 9.17 -4.74
CA THR A 220 17.45 9.33 -3.36
C THR A 220 17.40 7.96 -2.66
N PRO A 221 18.36 7.67 -1.77
CA PRO A 221 18.27 6.50 -0.91
C PRO A 221 17.01 6.54 -0.03
N VAL A 222 16.41 5.38 0.19
CA VAL A 222 15.45 5.17 1.28
C VAL A 222 16.23 5.03 2.58
N ILE A 223 15.78 5.69 3.64
CA ILE A 223 16.43 5.67 4.95
C ILE A 223 15.56 4.99 6.01
N SER A 224 16.20 4.58 7.12
CA SER A 224 15.50 4.12 8.32
C SER A 224 15.11 5.31 9.19
N ASP A 225 13.87 5.33 9.68
CA ASP A 225 13.37 6.29 10.66
C ASP A 225 13.71 5.90 12.12
N PHE A 226 14.38 4.76 12.30
CA PHE A 226 14.63 4.15 13.60
C PHE A 226 16.12 3.93 13.85
N ALA A 227 16.51 4.02 15.12
CA ALA A 227 17.89 3.88 15.58
C ALA A 227 18.51 2.50 15.31
N ASP A 228 17.68 1.47 15.07
CA ASP A 228 18.15 0.12 14.73
C ASP A 228 18.55 -0.05 13.26
N GLY A 229 18.37 0.99 12.44
CA GLY A 229 18.76 0.98 11.03
C GLY A 229 17.88 0.13 10.12
N VAL A 230 16.78 -0.45 10.62
CA VAL A 230 15.88 -1.29 9.82
C VAL A 230 14.90 -0.42 9.04
N ILE A 231 14.96 -0.52 7.71
CA ILE A 231 14.04 0.17 6.79
C ILE A 231 12.65 -0.47 6.92
N ARG A 232 11.66 0.36 7.26
CA ARG A 232 10.25 -0.05 7.46
C ARG A 232 9.27 0.71 6.57
N TYR A 233 9.65 1.89 6.13
CA TYR A 233 8.85 2.82 5.33
C TYR A 233 9.66 3.31 4.15
N TRP A 234 8.97 3.86 3.15
CA TRP A 234 9.57 4.53 1.99
C TRP A 234 10.01 5.96 2.34
N THR A 235 10.83 6.11 3.38
CA THR A 235 11.22 7.43 3.89
C THR A 235 12.43 7.97 3.15
N ILE A 236 12.33 9.25 2.78
CA ILE A 236 13.39 10.03 2.13
C ILE A 236 13.58 11.33 2.92
N ILE A 237 14.80 11.89 2.88
CA ILE A 237 15.08 13.21 3.46
C ILE A 237 15.08 14.24 2.31
N PRO A 238 14.12 15.17 2.27
CA PRO A 238 14.20 16.30 1.35
C PRO A 238 15.25 17.31 1.85
N ASP A 239 16.06 17.86 0.94
CA ASP A 239 17.04 18.90 1.27
C ASP A 239 16.40 20.22 1.75
N GLY A 240 15.13 20.43 1.40
CA GLY A 240 14.35 21.59 1.79
C GLY A 240 13.09 21.75 0.96
N PHE A 241 12.26 22.71 1.35
CA PHE A 241 11.02 23.04 0.65
C PHE A 241 10.98 24.52 0.30
N THR A 242 10.40 24.82 -0.86
CA THR A 242 10.05 26.19 -1.24
C THR A 242 8.55 26.37 -1.10
N VAL A 243 8.14 27.25 -0.20
CA VAL A 243 6.72 27.61 -0.03
C VAL A 243 6.51 28.98 -0.66
N LYS A 244 5.67 29.05 -1.69
CA LYS A 244 5.22 30.34 -2.26
C LYS A 244 3.92 30.76 -1.56
N SER A 245 3.94 31.83 -0.79
CA SER A 245 2.71 32.43 -0.25
C SER A 245 2.09 33.37 -1.30
N LYS A 246 0.77 33.53 -1.25
CA LYS A 246 0.05 34.52 -2.08
C LYS A 246 0.45 35.97 -1.76
N GLU A 247 1.05 36.22 -0.59
CA GLU A 247 1.28 37.56 -0.04
C GLU A 247 2.77 37.95 0.02
N SER A 248 3.70 37.10 -0.43
CA SER A 248 5.14 37.40 -0.35
C SER A 248 5.85 36.99 -1.63
N ALA A 249 6.33 37.97 -2.39
CA ALA A 249 7.16 37.78 -3.58
C ALA A 249 8.59 37.25 -3.27
N PHE A 250 8.85 36.82 -2.03
CA PHE A 250 10.14 36.31 -1.60
C PHE A 250 10.12 34.79 -1.45
N LEU A 251 10.90 34.13 -2.32
CA LEU A 251 11.32 32.75 -2.16
C LEU A 251 12.30 32.69 -0.99
N GLN A 252 11.87 32.27 0.20
CA GLN A 252 12.81 31.84 1.23
C GLN A 252 12.86 30.31 1.21
N PRO A 253 14.01 29.69 0.89
CA PRO A 253 14.20 28.27 1.12
C PRO A 253 14.08 28.05 2.62
N VAL A 254 13.12 27.24 3.06
CA VAL A 254 13.14 26.71 4.42
C VAL A 254 14.10 25.53 4.36
N ARG A 255 15.36 25.79 4.75
CA ARG A 255 16.33 24.72 5.03
C ARG A 255 16.00 24.15 6.41
N PHE A 256 15.86 22.84 6.46
CA PHE A 256 15.89 22.11 7.72
C PHE A 256 17.35 21.74 7.95
N ASP A 257 18.01 22.44 8.87
CA ASP A 257 19.29 21.97 9.38
C ASP A 257 18.98 20.73 10.25
N CYS A 258 19.15 19.55 9.68
CA CYS A 258 19.12 18.31 10.46
C CYS A 258 20.33 18.32 11.43
N LEU A 259 20.05 18.36 12.73
CA LEU A 259 21.02 18.11 13.81
C LEU A 259 21.41 16.64 13.86
#